data_AF-A0A418QH42-F1
#
_entry.id   AF-A0A418QH42-F1
#
_cell.length_a   1.000
_cell.length_b   1.000
_cell.length_c   1.000
_cell.angle_alpha   90.00
_cell.angle_beta   90.00
_cell.angle_gamma   90.00
#
_symmetry.space_group_name_H-M   'P 1'
#
loop_
_entity.id
_entity.type
_entity.pdbx_description
1 polymer ?
#
loop_
_entity_poly.entity_id
_entity_poly.type
_entity_poly.pdbx_seq_one_letter_code
_entity_poly.pdbx_strand_id
1 'polypeptide(L)'
;MEDVLAVYERPYDAQFPVVCFDERPCVLHGQPVEPLPPVPAQPAVGEQAAKAGRPRRESSTYVRQGTACLLAAFEPGTGQRLVEVSARRTGADYCRFLQRLAA
;
A
#
# COMPACT_ATOMS: atom_id res chain seq x y z
N MET A 1 -1.11 15.18 20.81
CA MET A 1 -1.08 13.75 20.40
C MET A 1 -1.78 12.89 21.45
N GLU A 2 -1.54 13.15 22.74
CA GLU A 2 -2.23 12.50 23.86
C GLU A 2 -3.76 12.44 23.73
N ASP A 3 -4.42 13.54 23.32
CA ASP A 3 -5.89 13.54 23.17
C ASP A 3 -6.41 12.51 22.16
N VAL A 4 -5.65 12.26 21.10
CA VAL A 4 -5.98 11.25 20.09
C VAL A 4 -5.78 9.87 20.69
N LEU A 5 -4.66 9.62 21.37
CA LEU A 5 -4.37 8.34 22.03
C LEU A 5 -5.42 7.99 23.09
N ALA A 6 -5.88 8.98 23.86
CA ALA A 6 -6.97 8.84 24.82
C ALA A 6 -8.32 8.42 24.19
N VAL A 7 -8.50 8.59 22.87
CA VAL A 7 -9.67 8.03 22.14
C VAL A 7 -9.49 6.54 21.88
N TYR A 8 -8.28 6.10 21.53
CA TYR A 8 -7.99 4.68 21.29
C TYR A 8 -8.00 3.83 22.57
N GLU A 9 -7.72 4.43 23.72
CA GLU A 9 -7.74 3.75 25.02
C GLU A 9 -9.14 3.55 25.61
N ARG A 10 -10.17 4.16 25.01
CA ARG A 10 -11.55 4.03 25.49
C ARG A 10 -12.00 2.58 25.36
N PRO A 11 -12.79 2.06 26.33
CA PRO A 11 -13.50 0.81 26.16
C PRO A 11 -14.32 0.86 24.86
N TYR A 12 -14.34 -0.27 24.16
CA TYR A 12 -15.11 -0.40 22.94
C TYR A 12 -16.61 -0.20 23.20
N ASP A 13 -17.24 0.67 22.42
CA ASP A 13 -18.68 0.92 22.42
C ASP A 13 -19.21 0.79 20.99
N ALA A 14 -20.09 -0.20 20.77
CA ALA A 14 -20.68 -0.46 19.45
C ALA A 14 -21.59 0.68 18.96
N GLN A 15 -22.08 1.55 19.85
CA GLN A 15 -22.85 2.74 19.47
C GLN A 15 -21.94 3.89 19.04
N PHE A 16 -20.67 3.88 19.44
CA PHE A 16 -19.68 4.91 19.15
C PHE A 16 -18.35 4.29 18.70
N PRO A 17 -18.33 3.59 17.55
CA PRO A 17 -17.11 2.97 17.06
C PRO A 17 -16.05 4.04 16.75
N VAL A 18 -14.80 3.77 17.15
CA VAL A 18 -13.67 4.60 16.77
C VAL A 18 -13.30 4.27 15.33
N VAL A 19 -13.46 5.24 14.43
CA VAL A 19 -13.08 5.09 13.02
C VAL A 19 -11.99 6.09 12.68
N CYS A 20 -10.92 5.58 12.10
CA CYS A 20 -9.88 6.39 11.49
C CYS A 20 -10.20 6.53 10.01
N PHE A 21 -10.02 7.72 9.45
CA PHE A 21 -10.18 7.95 8.03
C PHE A 21 -9.06 8.85 7.52
N ASP A 22 -8.51 8.51 6.36
CA ASP A 22 -7.50 9.31 5.68
C ASP A 22 -7.61 9.15 4.16
N GLU A 23 -7.07 10.12 3.43
CA GLU A 23 -6.91 10.09 1.99
C GLU A 23 -5.46 10.32 1.59
N ARG A 24 -4.94 9.45 0.72
CA ARG A 24 -3.54 9.51 0.28
C ARG A 24 -3.43 9.60 -1.24
N PRO A 25 -2.75 10.62 -1.79
CA PRO A 25 -2.36 10.60 -3.20
C PRO A 25 -1.29 9.53 -3.42
N CYS A 26 -1.49 8.72 -4.45
CA CYS A 26 -0.59 7.64 -4.84
C CYS A 26 -0.07 7.90 -6.26
N VAL A 27 1.24 7.94 -6.44
CA VAL A 27 1.84 7.96 -7.77
C VAL A 27 1.84 6.54 -8.31
N LEU A 28 1.39 6.37 -9.55
CA LEU A 28 1.40 5.07 -10.23
C LEU A 28 2.73 4.91 -10.95
N HIS A 29 3.47 3.85 -10.62
CA HIS A 29 4.76 3.54 -11.22
C HIS A 29 4.62 2.34 -12.16
N GLY A 30 5.04 2.53 -13.41
CA GLY A 30 5.22 1.45 -14.37
C GLY A 30 6.69 1.03 -14.43
N GLN A 31 6.94 -0.25 -14.67
CA GLN A 31 8.28 -0.77 -14.86
C GLN A 31 8.69 -0.65 -16.35
N PRO A 32 9.73 0.14 -16.70
CA PRO A 32 10.11 0.38 -18.10
C PRO A 32 10.84 -0.79 -18.75
N VAL A 33 11.46 -1.67 -17.96
CA VAL A 33 12.35 -2.72 -18.43
C VAL A 33 12.07 -4.01 -17.67
N GLU A 34 11.99 -5.12 -18.39
CA GLU A 34 11.82 -6.44 -17.79
C GLU A 34 12.93 -6.76 -16.77
N PRO A 35 12.61 -7.36 -15.61
CA PRO A 35 13.60 -7.79 -14.65
C PRO A 35 14.56 -8.81 -15.26
N LEU A 36 15.83 -8.75 -14.86
CA LEU A 36 16.77 -9.81 -15.21
C LEU A 36 16.42 -11.08 -14.42
N PRO A 37 16.24 -12.23 -15.10
CA PRO A 37 15.90 -13.48 -14.42
C PRO A 37 17.04 -13.93 -13.50
N PRO A 38 16.73 -14.72 -12.46
CA PRO A 38 17.76 -15.29 -11.63
C PRO A 38 18.65 -16.22 -12.45
N VAL A 39 19.95 -16.24 -12.14
CA VAL A 39 20.91 -17.17 -12.72
C VAL A 39 21.24 -18.21 -11.66
N PRO A 40 21.02 -19.52 -11.91
CA PRO A 40 21.33 -20.55 -10.94
C PRO A 40 22.84 -20.63 -10.71
N ALA A 41 23.23 -21.11 -9.53
CA ALA A 41 24.63 -21.41 -9.24
C ALA A 41 25.12 -22.52 -10.17
N GLN A 42 26.39 -22.45 -10.55
CA GLN A 42 27.04 -23.45 -11.39
C GLN A 42 28.05 -24.22 -10.53
N PRO A 43 28.00 -25.56 -10.52
CA PRO A 43 28.99 -26.37 -9.82
C PRO A 43 30.36 -26.22 -10.49
N ALA A 44 31.41 -26.62 -9.78
CA ALA A 44 32.73 -26.73 -10.37
C ALA A 44 32.74 -27.81 -11.47
N VAL A 45 33.39 -27.55 -12.61
CA VAL A 45 33.53 -28.50 -13.72
C VAL A 45 34.98 -28.51 -14.17
N GLY A 46 35.67 -29.65 -14.00
CA GLY A 46 37.12 -29.74 -14.25
C GLY A 46 37.91 -28.79 -13.34
N GLU A 47 38.81 -27.99 -13.92
CA GLU A 47 39.62 -26.99 -13.20
C GLU A 47 38.83 -25.69 -12.90
N GLN A 48 37.60 -25.54 -13.39
CA GLN A 48 36.80 -24.33 -13.16
C GLN A 48 36.09 -24.37 -11.81
N ALA A 49 36.35 -23.36 -10.98
CA ALA A 49 35.70 -23.18 -9.69
C ALA A 49 34.17 -22.97 -9.81
N ALA A 50 33.45 -23.36 -8.76
CA ALA A 50 32.01 -23.12 -8.66
C ALA A 50 31.69 -21.62 -8.73
N LYS A 51 30.60 -21.26 -9.42
CA LYS A 51 30.12 -19.88 -9.54
C LYS A 51 28.82 -19.71 -8.78
N ALA A 52 28.78 -18.73 -7.89
CA ALA A 52 27.56 -18.35 -7.20
C ALA A 52 26.47 -17.92 -8.20
N GLY A 53 25.23 -18.30 -7.91
CA GLY A 53 24.06 -17.81 -8.64
C GLY A 53 23.86 -16.32 -8.42
N ARG A 54 22.96 -15.73 -9.21
CA ARG A 54 22.54 -14.33 -9.06
C ARG A 54 21.02 -14.30 -8.86
N PRO A 55 20.50 -13.53 -7.89
CA PRO A 55 19.06 -13.39 -7.72
C PRO A 55 18.45 -12.61 -8.88
N ARG A 56 17.12 -12.62 -8.96
CA ARG A 56 16.36 -11.75 -9.87
C ARG A 56 16.70 -10.29 -9.55
N ARG A 57 16.94 -9.47 -10.56
CA ARG A 57 17.28 -8.04 -10.40
C ARG A 57 16.26 -7.16 -11.11
N GLU A 58 15.73 -6.19 -10.39
CA GLU A 58 14.86 -5.15 -10.94
C GLU A 58 15.67 -3.87 -11.16
N SER A 59 15.27 -3.08 -12.16
CA SER A 59 15.83 -1.73 -12.35
C SER A 59 15.24 -0.78 -11.32
N SER A 60 16.02 0.21 -10.87
CA SER A 60 15.52 1.30 -10.03
C SER A 60 14.78 2.39 -10.82
N THR A 61 14.84 2.35 -12.15
CA THR A 61 14.13 3.29 -13.04
C THR A 61 12.64 2.95 -13.11
N TYR A 62 11.78 3.96 -13.12
CA TYR A 62 10.34 3.80 -13.29
C TYR A 62 9.77 4.80 -14.31
N VAL A 63 8.58 4.50 -14.82
CA VAL A 63 7.77 5.43 -15.62
C VAL A 63 6.61 5.91 -14.76
N ARG A 64 6.41 7.22 -14.67
CA ARG A 64 5.26 7.80 -13.97
C ARG A 64 4.00 7.65 -14.83
N GLN A 65 3.04 6.88 -14.34
CA GLN A 65 1.77 6.57 -15.01
C GLN A 65 0.59 7.37 -14.42
N GLY A 66 0.86 8.63 -14.05
CA GLY A 66 -0.13 9.50 -13.40
C GLY A 66 -0.25 9.25 -11.89
N THR A 67 -1.42 9.59 -11.35
CA THR A 67 -1.72 9.53 -9.92
C THR A 67 -3.13 9.02 -9.68
N ALA A 68 -3.35 8.39 -8.54
CA ALA A 68 -4.66 8.05 -8.00
C ALA A 68 -4.77 8.60 -6.57
N CYS A 69 -5.95 8.50 -5.97
CA CYS A 69 -6.20 8.81 -4.57
C CYS A 69 -6.79 7.58 -3.89
N LEU A 70 -6.13 7.11 -2.83
CA LEU A 70 -6.65 6.07 -1.95
C LEU A 70 -7.43 6.76 -0.82
N LEU A 71 -8.70 6.42 -0.64
CA LEU A 71 -9.51 6.81 0.51
C LEU A 71 -9.71 5.57 1.36
N ALA A 72 -9.38 5.65 2.64
CA ALA A 72 -9.48 4.51 3.54
C ALA A 72 -10.05 4.94 4.89
N ALA A 73 -11.07 4.21 5.34
CA ALA A 73 -11.53 4.23 6.70
C ALA A 73 -11.32 2.85 7.32
N PHE A 74 -10.93 2.82 8.59
CA PHE A 74 -10.84 1.57 9.33
C PHE A 74 -11.21 1.77 10.79
N GLU A 75 -11.78 0.73 11.36
CA GLU A 75 -12.07 0.63 12.78
C GLU A 75 -10.95 -0.16 13.46
N PRO A 76 -10.12 0.46 14.32
CA PRO A 76 -8.97 -0.21 14.93
C PRO A 76 -9.37 -1.41 15.81
N GLY A 77 -10.49 -1.31 16.54
CA GLY A 77 -10.91 -2.33 17.50
C GLY A 77 -11.37 -3.65 16.85
N THR A 78 -11.93 -3.59 15.65
CA THR A 78 -12.48 -4.76 14.93
C THR A 78 -11.66 -5.13 13.69
N GLY A 79 -10.85 -4.20 13.19
CA GLY A 79 -10.10 -4.35 11.94
C GLY A 79 -10.96 -4.19 10.69
N GLN A 80 -12.24 -3.81 10.80
CA GLN A 80 -13.10 -3.53 9.66
C GLN A 80 -12.54 -2.36 8.83
N ARG A 81 -12.64 -2.47 7.50
CA ARG A 81 -12.05 -1.51 6.56
C ARG A 81 -13.02 -1.20 5.44
N LEU A 82 -13.15 0.09 5.14
CA LEU A 82 -13.75 0.60 3.91
C LEU A 82 -12.64 1.26 3.11
N VAL A 83 -12.44 0.82 1.87
CA VAL A 83 -11.36 1.33 1.01
C VAL A 83 -11.90 1.62 -0.36
N GLU A 84 -11.43 2.72 -0.94
CA GLU A 84 -11.74 3.10 -2.30
C GLU A 84 -10.54 3.75 -2.99
N VAL A 85 -10.45 3.58 -4.30
CA VAL A 85 -9.48 4.26 -5.16
C VAL A 85 -10.23 5.16 -6.12
N SER A 86 -9.95 6.46 -6.09
CA SER A 86 -10.39 7.41 -7.11
C SER A 86 -9.24 7.76 -8.05
N ALA A 87 -9.57 8.01 -9.32
CA ALA A 87 -8.61 8.51 -10.31
C ALA A 87 -8.14 9.94 -10.00
N ARG A 88 -8.89 10.69 -9.20
CA ARG A 88 -8.58 12.07 -8.82
C ARG A 88 -8.81 12.27 -7.33
N ARG A 89 -8.15 13.27 -6.74
CA ARG A 89 -8.45 13.71 -5.37
C ARG A 89 -9.37 14.92 -5.44
N THR A 90 -10.67 14.69 -5.29
CA THR A 90 -11.67 15.75 -5.34
C THR A 90 -12.51 15.77 -4.06
N GLY A 91 -13.02 16.94 -3.69
CA GLY A 91 -13.95 17.05 -2.56
C GLY A 91 -15.23 16.24 -2.76
N ALA A 92 -15.67 16.04 -4.01
CA ALA A 92 -16.82 15.19 -4.32
C ALA A 92 -16.54 13.71 -3.97
N ASP A 93 -15.35 13.21 -4.28
CA ASP A 93 -14.93 11.85 -3.91
C ASP A 93 -14.87 11.67 -2.39
N TYR A 94 -14.32 12.67 -1.70
CA TYR A 94 -14.27 12.72 -0.24
C TYR A 94 -15.67 12.65 0.38
N CYS A 95 -16.59 13.53 -0.04
CA CYS A 95 -17.95 13.58 0.48
C CYS A 95 -18.70 12.26 0.23
N ARG A 96 -18.59 11.71 -0.98
CA ARG A 96 -19.21 10.43 -1.34
C ARG A 96 -18.67 9.28 -0.49
N PHE A 97 -17.36 9.25 -0.22
CA PHE A 97 -16.76 8.25 0.65
C PHE A 97 -17.28 8.36 2.09
N LEU A 98 -17.34 9.58 2.65
CA LEU A 98 -17.89 9.79 4.00
C LEU A 98 -19.37 9.44 4.10
N GLN A 99 -20.16 9.74 3.08
CA GLN A 99 -21.56 9.31 3.02
C GLN A 99 -21.69 7.79 3.07
N ARG A 100 -20.82 7.07 2.37
CA ARG A 100 -20.78 5.61 2.40
C ARG A 100 -20.30 5.06 3.74
N LEU A 101 -19.39 5.76 4.41
CA LEU A 101 -18.92 5.38 5.74
C LEU A 101 -20.02 5.55 6.80
N ALA A 102 -20.88 6.55 6.64
CA ALA A 102 -21.96 6.85 7.57
C ALA A 102 -23.27 6.09 7.29
N ALA A 103 -23.32 5.29 6.22
CA ALA A 103 -24.50 4.54 5.77
C ALA A 103 -24.60 3.18 6.49
#